data_AF-A0A3N5LAT3-F1
#
_entry.id   AF-A0A3N5LAT3-F1
#
_cell.length_a   1.000
_cell.length_b   1.000
_cell.length_c   1.000
_cell.angle_alpha   90.00
_cell.angle_beta   90.00
_cell.angle_gamma   90.00
#
_symmetry.space_group_name_H-M   'P 1'
#
loop_
_entity.id
_entity.type
_entity.pdbx_description
1 polymer ?
#
loop_
_entity_poly.entity_id
_entity_poly.type
_entity_poly.pdbx_seq_one_letter_code
_entity_poly.pdbx_strand_id
1 'polypeptide(L)'
;MVGSTNVVGRRLAAEIQEYIRASNAGIQMETVFAADCAMIHKDLQARGATTFYLVEDKYWSAGFGQLRDSVMRDPSFQFERSWSFKGIEIWRFRVVRSQTVPVIRQKPEP
;
A
#
# COMPACT_ATOMS: atom_id res chain seq x y z
N MET A 1 13.52 -12.98 21.67
CA MET A 1 12.98 -11.72 22.22
C MET A 1 12.09 -11.09 21.18
N VAL A 2 10.76 -11.24 21.30
CA VAL A 2 9.77 -10.70 20.37
C VAL A 2 8.78 -9.93 21.25
N GLY A 3 8.79 -8.60 21.21
CA GLY A 3 7.87 -7.84 22.07
C GLY A 3 7.90 -6.33 21.91
N SER A 4 9.09 -5.72 21.77
CA SER A 4 9.20 -4.26 21.85
C SER A 4 9.12 -3.55 20.48
N THR A 5 9.48 -4.23 19.39
CA THR A 5 9.50 -3.65 18.02
C THR A 5 8.11 -3.44 17.43
N ASN A 6 7.08 -4.09 17.97
CA ASN A 6 5.72 -4.05 17.42
C ASN A 6 4.86 -2.89 17.95
N VAL A 7 5.13 -2.34 19.13
CA VAL A 7 4.25 -1.31 19.73
C VAL A 7 4.47 0.06 19.09
N VAL A 8 5.73 0.44 18.87
CA VAL A 8 6.09 1.74 18.29
C VAL A 8 5.59 1.86 16.85
N GLY A 9 5.84 0.85 16.00
CA GLY A 9 5.38 0.88 14.61
C GLY A 9 3.85 0.76 14.48
N ARG A 10 3.16 0.01 15.36
CA ARG A 10 1.68 -0.01 15.37
C ARG A 10 1.08 1.35 15.74
N ARG A 11 1.64 2.02 16.76
CA ARG A 11 1.20 3.36 17.14
C ARG A 11 1.45 4.36 16.00
N LEU A 12 2.61 4.28 15.37
CA LEU A 12 2.97 5.13 14.25
C LEU A 12 2.05 4.91 13.03
N ALA A 13 1.73 3.66 12.71
CA ALA A 13 0.78 3.33 11.66
C ALA A 13 -0.61 3.92 11.93
N ALA A 14 -1.10 3.84 13.18
CA ALA A 14 -2.36 4.46 13.57
C ALA A 14 -2.33 6.00 13.46
N GLU A 15 -1.22 6.63 13.87
CA GLU A 15 -1.04 8.09 13.72
C GLU A 15 -1.01 8.52 12.25
N ILE A 16 -0.38 7.75 11.37
CA ILE A 16 -0.34 8.01 9.92
C ILE A 16 -1.72 7.83 9.29
N GLN A 17 -2.44 6.77 9.65
CA GLN A 17 -3.82 6.56 9.20
C GLN A 17 -4.72 7.75 9.57
N GLU A 18 -4.64 8.21 10.82
CA GLU A 18 -5.45 9.33 11.29
C GLU A 18 -5.05 10.63 10.58
N TYR A 19 -3.76 10.87 10.36
CA TYR A 19 -3.27 12.01 9.60
C TYR A 19 -3.79 12.02 8.15
N ILE A 20 -3.78 10.87 7.47
CA ILE A 20 -4.30 10.75 6.11
C ILE A 20 -5.83 10.92 6.11
N ARG A 21 -6.54 10.33 7.08
CA ARG A 21 -7.99 10.42 7.22
C ARG A 21 -8.46 11.85 7.50
N ALA A 22 -7.78 12.57 8.38
CA ALA A 22 -8.07 13.98 8.64
C ALA A 22 -7.98 14.85 7.37
N SER A 23 -7.09 14.48 6.46
CA SER A 23 -6.91 15.14 5.16
C SER A 23 -7.88 14.67 4.08
N ASN A 24 -8.63 13.57 4.31
CA ASN A 24 -9.57 12.98 3.36
C ASN A 24 -10.83 12.49 4.10
N ALA A 25 -11.71 13.42 4.45
CA ALA A 25 -12.91 13.13 5.22
C ALA A 25 -13.77 12.01 4.56
N GLY A 26 -14.18 11.03 5.36
CA GLY A 26 -15.10 9.96 4.94
C GLY A 26 -14.47 8.73 4.28
N ILE A 27 -13.14 8.61 4.20
CA ILE A 27 -12.47 7.44 3.62
C ILE A 27 -12.24 6.35 4.68
N GLN A 28 -12.73 5.13 4.41
CA GLN A 28 -12.30 3.94 5.13
C GLN A 28 -10.89 3.56 4.67
N MET A 29 -9.96 3.45 5.61
CA MET A 29 -8.57 3.09 5.35
C MET A 29 -8.21 1.81 6.09
N GLU A 30 -7.51 0.93 5.40
CA GLU A 30 -6.91 -0.26 5.99
C GLU A 30 -5.42 -0.31 5.66
N THR A 31 -4.61 -0.75 6.62
CA THR A 31 -3.18 -0.96 6.42
C THR A 31 -2.93 -2.41 6.06
N VAL A 32 -2.18 -2.62 4.97
CA VAL A 32 -1.69 -3.93 4.54
C VAL A 32 -0.17 -3.90 4.46
N PHE A 33 0.45 -5.03 4.71
CA PHE A 33 1.89 -5.22 4.49
C PHE A 33 2.09 -5.88 3.13
N ALA A 34 2.68 -5.14 2.19
CA ALA A 34 3.03 -5.66 0.88
C ALA A 34 4.55 -5.77 0.75
N ALA A 35 5.02 -6.95 0.35
CA ALA A 35 6.44 -7.19 0.07
C ALA A 35 6.81 -6.87 -1.38
N ASP A 36 5.83 -6.89 -2.29
CA ASP A 36 6.02 -6.67 -3.71
C ASP A 36 4.78 -6.01 -4.35
N CYS A 37 4.93 -5.59 -5.62
CA CYS A 37 3.87 -4.94 -6.39
C CYS A 37 2.67 -5.87 -6.67
N ALA A 38 2.89 -7.19 -6.77
CA ALA A 38 1.82 -8.15 -7.04
C ALA A 38 0.86 -8.30 -5.86
N MET A 39 1.38 -8.27 -4.63
CA MET A 39 0.57 -8.22 -3.41
C MET A 39 -0.29 -6.96 -3.36
N ILE A 40 0.27 -5.81 -3.74
CA ILE A 40 -0.49 -4.55 -3.83
C ILE A 40 -1.66 -4.72 -4.79
N HIS A 41 -1.43 -5.23 -6.00
CA HIS A 41 -2.51 -5.48 -6.98
C HIS A 41 -3.60 -6.39 -6.41
N LYS A 42 -3.22 -7.50 -5.79
CA LYS A 42 -4.16 -8.45 -5.19
C LYS A 42 -5.03 -7.79 -4.12
N ASP A 43 -4.42 -7.01 -3.22
CA ASP A 43 -5.15 -6.33 -2.15
C ASP A 43 -6.06 -5.22 -2.70
N LEU A 44 -5.59 -4.44 -3.67
CA LEU A 44 -6.41 -3.41 -4.32
C LEU A 44 -7.61 -4.01 -5.04
N GLN A 45 -7.42 -5.12 -5.75
CA GLN A 45 -8.48 -5.83 -6.46
C GLN A 45 -9.51 -6.42 -5.48
N ALA A 46 -9.05 -7.07 -4.40
CA ALA A 46 -9.94 -7.64 -3.39
C ALA A 46 -10.80 -6.57 -2.69
N ARG A 47 -10.27 -5.35 -2.57
CA ARG A 47 -10.89 -4.24 -1.82
C ARG A 47 -11.63 -3.24 -2.70
N GLY A 48 -11.50 -3.34 -4.03
CA GLY A 48 -12.03 -2.35 -4.96
C GLY A 48 -11.44 -0.95 -4.76
N ALA A 49 -10.22 -0.86 -4.24
CA ALA A 49 -9.59 0.43 -3.91
C ALA A 49 -9.05 1.11 -5.18
N THR A 50 -9.42 2.37 -5.38
CA THR A 50 -8.97 3.19 -6.52
C THR A 50 -7.80 4.11 -6.16
N THR A 51 -7.44 4.19 -4.88
CA THR A 51 -6.34 5.01 -4.35
C THR A 51 -5.64 4.24 -3.24
N PHE A 52 -4.31 4.33 -3.17
CA PHE A 52 -3.54 3.78 -2.06
C PHE A 52 -2.34 4.65 -1.72
N TYR A 53 -1.74 4.34 -0.57
CA TYR A 53 -0.61 5.07 -0.01
C TYR A 53 0.50 4.07 0.30
N LEU A 54 1.69 4.31 -0.26
CA LEU A 54 2.91 3.67 0.22
C LEU A 54 3.49 4.53 1.33
N VAL A 55 3.82 3.88 2.44
CA VAL A 55 4.36 4.55 3.63
C VAL A 55 5.68 3.87 3.96
N GLU A 56 6.75 4.66 4.02
CA GLU A 56 8.06 4.16 4.41
C GLU A 56 8.09 3.94 5.92
N ASP A 57 8.27 2.71 6.35
CA ASP A 57 8.52 2.47 7.77
C ASP A 57 10.02 2.53 8.07
N LYS A 58 10.44 3.60 8.75
CA LYS A 58 11.81 3.76 9.27
C LYS A 58 12.25 2.66 10.25
N TYR A 59 11.31 1.83 10.73
CA TYR A 59 11.55 0.75 11.68
C TYR A 59 11.30 -0.66 11.12
N TRP A 60 10.59 -0.84 9.98
CA TRP A 60 10.03 -2.16 9.63
C TRP A 60 10.47 -2.83 8.32
N SER A 61 11.20 -2.20 7.39
CA SER A 61 11.80 -3.00 6.28
C SER A 61 12.91 -2.34 5.50
N ALA A 62 13.95 -3.12 5.18
CA ALA A 62 14.73 -2.91 3.96
C ALA A 62 13.84 -3.21 2.73
N GLY A 63 14.01 -2.48 1.63
CA GLY A 63 13.31 -2.76 0.36
C GLY A 63 12.19 -1.80 -0.02
N PHE A 64 11.84 -0.81 0.83
CA PHE A 64 10.85 0.22 0.46
C PHE A 64 11.19 0.91 -0.87
N GLY A 65 12.47 1.25 -1.08
CA GLY A 65 12.92 1.85 -2.34
C GLY A 65 12.65 0.96 -3.56
N GLN A 66 12.88 -0.35 -3.46
CA GLN A 66 12.62 -1.30 -4.56
C GLN A 66 11.11 -1.42 -4.84
N LEU A 67 10.30 -1.52 -3.79
CA LEU A 67 8.84 -1.56 -3.92
C LEU A 67 8.30 -0.26 -4.54
N ARG A 68 8.74 0.89 -4.03
CA ARG A 68 8.39 2.21 -4.56
C ARG A 68 8.75 2.31 -6.04
N ASP A 69 9.97 1.94 -6.41
CA ASP A 69 10.43 2.01 -7.79
C ASP A 69 9.63 1.05 -8.70
N SER A 70 9.26 -0.13 -8.21
CA SER A 70 8.38 -1.06 -8.92
C SER A 70 6.98 -0.48 -9.13
N VAL A 71 6.40 0.15 -8.11
CA VAL A 71 5.07 0.79 -8.20
C VAL A 71 5.10 1.99 -9.15
N MET A 72 6.16 2.79 -9.10
CA MET A 72 6.36 3.93 -10.00
C MET A 72 6.48 3.53 -11.47
N ARG A 73 6.99 2.32 -11.75
CA ARG A 73 7.13 1.79 -13.12
C ARG A 73 5.89 1.04 -13.60
N ASP A 74 4.95 0.74 -12.70
CA ASP A 74 3.73 0.00 -13.06
C ASP A 74 2.72 0.93 -13.74
N PRO A 75 2.34 0.69 -15.01
CA PRO A 75 1.42 1.54 -15.76
C PRO A 75 -0.02 1.53 -15.20
N SER A 76 -0.31 0.66 -14.24
CA SER A 76 -1.59 0.55 -13.55
C SER A 76 -1.74 1.60 -12.46
N PHE A 77 -0.64 2.22 -12.03
CA PHE A 77 -0.60 3.19 -10.96
C PHE A 77 -0.12 4.54 -11.48
N GLN A 78 -0.86 5.59 -11.11
CA GLN A 78 -0.48 6.96 -11.36
C GLN A 78 -0.07 7.60 -10.04
N PHE A 79 1.19 8.04 -9.96
CA PHE A 79 1.65 8.86 -8.85
C PHE A 79 0.88 10.19 -8.82
N GLU A 80 0.35 10.55 -7.64
CA GLU A 80 -0.37 11.81 -7.46
C GLU A 80 0.47 12.84 -6.70
N ARG A 81 1.03 12.45 -5.55
CA ARG A 81 1.87 13.33 -4.71
C ARG A 81 2.61 12.54 -3.62
N SER A 82 3.63 13.13 -3.05
CA SER A 82 4.31 12.65 -1.85
C SER A 82 4.47 13.76 -0.82
N TRP A 83 4.58 13.39 0.45
CA TRP A 83 4.85 14.29 1.56
C TRP A 83 5.48 13.52 2.72
N SER A 84 5.95 14.25 3.75
CA SER A 84 6.52 13.64 4.94
C SER A 84 5.65 13.86 6.17
N PHE A 85 5.57 12.86 7.05
CA PHE A 85 5.00 12.96 8.39
C PHE A 85 6.02 12.46 9.41
N LYS A 86 6.53 13.34 10.29
CA LYS A 86 7.55 12.98 11.31
C LYS A 86 8.78 12.26 10.73
N GLY A 87 9.20 12.65 9.53
CA GLY A 87 10.34 12.06 8.82
C GLY A 87 10.04 10.74 8.11
N ILE A 88 8.76 10.38 7.94
CA ILE A 88 8.31 9.21 7.17
C ILE A 88 7.75 9.68 5.85
N GLU A 89 8.22 9.11 4.75
CA GLU A 89 7.68 9.39 3.43
C GLU A 89 6.34 8.70 3.21
N ILE A 90 5.37 9.47 2.72
CA ILE A 90 4.05 8.99 2.31
C ILE A 90 3.87 9.32 0.84
N TRP A 91 3.61 8.31 0.03
CA TRP A 91 3.45 8.41 -1.42
C TRP A 91 2.05 7.96 -1.81
N ARG A 92 1.28 8.85 -2.44
CA ARG A 92 -0.09 8.59 -2.87
C ARG A 92 -0.14 8.22 -4.35
N PHE A 93 -0.89 7.16 -4.65
CA PHE A 93 -1.10 6.65 -5.99
C PHE A 93 -2.60 6.45 -6.26
N ARG A 94 -2.99 6.70 -7.51
CA ARG A 94 -4.30 6.34 -8.08
C ARG A 94 -4.16 5.11 -8.94
N VAL A 95 -5.14 4.21 -8.88
CA VAL A 95 -5.25 3.07 -9.81
C VAL A 95 -5.89 3.56 -11.10
N VAL A 96 -5.15 3.48 -12.21
CA VAL A 96 -5.59 3.94 -13.55
C VAL A 96 -5.95 2.81 -14.49
N ARG A 97 -5.39 1.61 -14.28
CA ARG A 97 -5.77 0.39 -14.99
C ARG A 97 -5.91 -0.72 -13.97
N SER A 98 -7.12 -1.24 -13.79
CA SER A 98 -7.27 -2.51 -13.09
C SER A 98 -6.67 -3.58 -14.01
N GLN A 99 -5.52 -4.16 -13.65
CA GLN A 99 -5.10 -5.39 -14.32
C GLN A 99 -6.15 -6.44 -13.99
N THR A 100 -7.01 -6.74 -14.96
CA THR A 100 -7.81 -7.96 -14.94
C THR A 100 -6.81 -9.10 -14.99
N VAL A 101 -6.39 -9.61 -13.84
CA VAL A 101 -5.71 -10.91 -13.78
C VAL A 101 -6.71 -11.89 -14.39
N PRO A 102 -6.43 -12.52 -15.54
CA PRO A 102 -7.36 -13.47 -16.12
C PRO A 102 -7.53 -14.59 -15.10
N VAL A 103 -8.75 -14.73 -14.58
CA VAL A 103 -9.14 -15.95 -13.85
C VAL A 103 -9.03 -17.08 -14.86
N ILE A 104 -7.91 -17.80 -14.82
CA ILE A 104 -7.77 -19.07 -15.53
C ILE A 104 -8.80 -19.99 -14.88
N ARG A 105 -9.99 -20.07 -15.50
CA ARG A 105 -10.97 -21.10 -15.14
C ARG A 105 -10.30 -22.43 -15.45
N GLN A 106 -9.84 -23.12 -14.40
CA GLN A 106 -9.44 -24.52 -14.53
C GLN A 106 -10.64 -25.26 -15.11
N LYS A 107 -10.47 -25.79 -16.31
CA LYS A 107 -11.44 -26.66 -16.96
C LYS A 107 -11.44 -27.96 -16.15
N PRO A 108 -12.57 -28.48 -15.66
CA PRO A 108 -12.61 -29.84 -15.16
C PRO A 108 -12.36 -30.76 -16.37
N GLU A 109 -11.28 -31.55 -16.33
CA GLU A 109 -11.07 -32.63 -17.29
C GLU A 109 -12.12 -33.73 -17.08
N PRO A 110 -12.53 -34.42 -18.17
CA PRO A 110 -13.62 -35.39 -18.17
C PRO A 110 -13.31 -36.69 -17.44
#